data_AF-A0A920G7I3-F1
#
_entry.id   AF-A0A920G7I3-F1
#
_cell.length_a   1.000
_cell.length_b   1.000
_cell.length_c   1.000
_cell.angle_alpha   90.00
_cell.angle_beta   90.00
_cell.angle_gamma   90.00
#
_symmetry.space_group_name_H-M   'P 1'
#
loop_
_entity.id
_entity.type
_entity.pdbx_description
1 polymer ?
#
loop_
_entity_poly.entity_id
_entity_poly.type
_entity_poly.pdbx_seq_one_letter_code
_entity_poly.pdbx_strand_id
1 'polypeptide(L)'
;MGEVDGDQILFDDTNNGEGLAPGSKYCYRILAEFPLPEGGTSYVSDEVCVVIEANAPVITNVSVRRTNAADGSIDVKWFPPLTLDSITYPLPFFYKVSTYNGYGTSDKLYESDFILDTTFIDNNLNTSDNIYSYKIEVFDSLKNSIDFSYYASSPRLELSAKESEIDLSWNADVPWSNSSSLYPFHYVFRNNVDGELPNDFILIDSVNVIDNGFKYSDDGSFENIPLDENKIYCYYIMTSGTYENEKLPEDRELKDLILNNSQRICAQTNDLTPPCPPQSLIVSDEFSCENYFDNQSCDIREFENRIEWQVDGDICGEDTRFFNIYFSDDNKNFNKIGYSTNTFLFIKIYLV
;
A
#
# COMPACT_ATOMS: atom_id res chain seq x y z
N MET A 1 11.54 -10.32 19.50
CA MET A 1 12.49 -9.87 20.54
C MET A 1 12.45 -10.92 21.63
N GLY A 2 13.60 -11.49 22.00
CA GLY A 2 13.71 -12.48 23.06
C GLY A 2 14.30 -11.86 24.31
N GLU A 3 13.86 -12.31 25.49
CA GLU A 3 14.34 -11.85 26.78
C GLU A 3 14.67 -13.06 27.66
N VAL A 4 15.72 -12.94 28.46
CA VAL A 4 16.14 -13.93 29.45
C VAL A 4 16.52 -13.21 30.73
N ASP A 5 16.45 -13.92 31.86
CA ASP A 5 16.89 -13.38 33.15
C ASP A 5 18.38 -13.02 33.12
N GLY A 6 18.79 -12.02 33.91
CA GLY A 6 20.14 -11.46 33.88
C GLY A 6 21.27 -12.40 34.32
N ASP A 7 20.95 -13.59 34.82
CA ASP A 7 21.90 -14.65 35.16
C ASP A 7 22.02 -15.73 34.06
N GLN A 8 21.22 -15.63 32.99
CA GLN A 8 21.28 -16.56 31.87
C GLN A 8 22.39 -16.17 30.89
N ILE A 9 23.06 -17.19 30.35
CA ILE A 9 24.13 -17.04 29.34
C ILE A 9 23.78 -17.72 28.01
N LEU A 10 22.55 -18.23 27.90
CA LEU A 10 22.05 -18.95 26.72
C LEU A 10 20.67 -18.41 26.36
N PHE A 11 20.43 -18.29 25.06
CA PHE A 11 19.13 -18.03 24.49
C PHE A 11 19.04 -18.82 23.18
N ASP A 12 18.05 -19.71 23.09
CA ASP A 12 17.78 -20.47 21.87
C ASP A 12 16.78 -19.69 21.02
N ASP A 13 17.27 -19.10 19.93
CA ASP A 13 16.39 -18.42 18.97
C ASP A 13 15.62 -19.45 18.14
N THR A 14 14.35 -19.60 18.47
CA THR A 14 13.40 -20.44 17.73
C THR A 14 12.47 -19.63 16.83
N ASN A 15 12.66 -18.30 16.77
CA ASN A 15 11.74 -17.38 16.10
C ASN A 15 10.27 -17.63 16.51
N ASN A 16 10.03 -17.67 17.83
CA ASN A 16 8.73 -18.00 18.44
C ASN A 16 8.14 -19.37 18.02
N GLY A 17 8.99 -20.32 17.63
CA GLY A 17 8.57 -21.65 17.17
C GLY A 17 8.37 -21.77 15.67
N GLU A 18 8.48 -20.68 14.90
CA GLU A 18 8.41 -20.71 13.44
C GLU A 18 9.69 -21.25 12.79
N GLY A 19 10.79 -21.27 13.55
CA GLY A 19 12.11 -21.65 13.06
C GLY A 19 12.81 -20.52 12.31
N LEU A 20 14.10 -20.75 12.04
CA LEU A 20 14.94 -19.82 11.29
C LEU A 20 14.91 -20.17 9.81
N ALA A 21 14.84 -19.15 8.96
CA ALA A 21 14.68 -19.32 7.53
C ALA A 21 15.95 -19.93 6.89
N PRO A 22 15.85 -21.06 6.18
CA PRO A 22 16.97 -21.70 5.51
C PRO A 22 17.71 -20.74 4.57
N GLY A 23 19.05 -20.77 4.60
CA GLY A 23 19.88 -19.91 3.77
C GLY A 23 19.95 -18.44 4.20
N SER A 24 19.25 -18.02 5.26
CA SER A 24 19.22 -16.62 5.68
C SER A 24 20.36 -16.28 6.64
N LYS A 25 20.78 -15.02 6.61
CA LYS A 25 21.77 -14.46 7.55
C LYS A 25 21.05 -13.79 8.72
N TYR A 26 21.34 -14.26 9.93
CA TYR A 26 20.82 -13.69 11.18
C TYR A 26 21.96 -13.00 11.93
N CYS A 27 21.74 -11.77 12.36
CA CYS A 27 22.69 -10.98 13.13
C CYS A 27 22.13 -10.71 14.53
N TYR A 28 22.93 -10.99 15.55
CA TYR A 28 22.53 -10.89 16.94
C TYR A 28 23.32 -9.79 17.64
N ARG A 29 22.61 -9.04 18.48
CA ARG A 29 23.15 -8.09 19.45
C ARG A 29 22.36 -8.23 20.74
N ILE A 30 23.00 -7.98 21.88
CA ILE A 30 22.35 -8.04 23.20
C ILE A 30 22.54 -6.71 23.94
N LEU A 31 21.58 -6.37 24.79
CA LEU A 31 21.67 -5.29 25.76
C LEU A 31 21.13 -5.80 27.10
N ALA A 32 21.65 -5.29 28.20
CA ALA A 32 21.12 -5.57 29.53
C ALA A 32 20.12 -4.47 29.93
N GLU A 33 19.00 -4.86 30.53
CA GLU A 33 18.07 -3.94 31.17
C GLU A 33 18.22 -4.03 32.69
N PHE A 34 18.35 -2.88 33.35
CA PHE A 34 18.50 -2.80 34.80
C PHE A 34 17.13 -2.85 35.49
N PRO A 35 17.02 -3.47 36.68
CA PRO A 35 15.77 -3.55 37.39
C PRO A 35 15.27 -2.15 37.85
N LEU A 36 13.95 -2.00 37.89
CA LEU A 36 13.28 -0.86 38.53
C LEU A 36 13.58 -0.84 40.05
N PRO A 37 13.55 0.34 40.72
CA PRO A 37 13.04 1.63 40.23
C PRO A 37 14.05 2.49 39.46
N GLU A 38 15.35 2.19 39.54
CA GLU A 38 16.38 2.97 38.83
C GLU A 38 16.31 2.74 37.33
N GLY A 39 16.10 1.49 36.90
CA GLY A 39 15.93 1.14 35.49
C GLY A 39 17.15 1.48 34.61
N GLY A 40 16.96 1.38 33.30
CA GLY A 40 17.95 1.77 32.29
C GLY A 40 18.45 0.60 31.46
N THR A 41 19.27 0.90 30.45
CA THR A 41 19.84 -0.10 29.53
C THR A 41 21.36 0.04 29.44
N SER A 42 22.06 -1.08 29.24
CA SER A 42 23.49 -1.05 28.94
C SER A 42 23.76 -0.55 27.53
N TYR A 43 25.03 -0.31 27.21
CA TYR A 43 25.46 -0.27 25.81
C TYR A 43 25.20 -1.63 25.15
N VAL A 44 24.86 -1.59 23.87
CA VAL A 44 24.66 -2.78 23.04
C VAL A 44 26.00 -3.50 22.81
N SER A 45 25.96 -4.84 22.74
CA SER A 45 27.13 -5.64 22.38
C SER A 45 27.59 -5.38 20.95
N ASP A 46 28.79 -5.89 20.63
CA ASP A 46 29.17 -6.10 19.24
C ASP A 46 28.13 -6.99 18.53
N GLU A 47 28.00 -6.78 17.22
CA GLU A 47 27.15 -7.60 16.35
C GLU A 47 27.90 -8.85 15.90
N VAL A 48 27.21 -9.99 15.94
CA VAL A 48 27.71 -11.25 15.38
C VAL A 48 26.64 -11.84 14.48
N CYS A 49 27.01 -12.22 13.26
CA CYS A 49 26.11 -12.81 12.29
C CYS A 49 26.44 -14.28 12.01
N VAL A 50 25.41 -15.07 11.71
CA VAL A 50 25.51 -16.46 11.28
C VAL A 50 24.60 -16.69 10.08
N VAL A 51 25.00 -17.61 9.20
CA VAL A 51 24.21 -18.04 8.05
C VAL A 51 23.59 -19.39 8.38
N ILE A 52 22.26 -19.50 8.25
CA ILE A 52 21.53 -20.75 8.41
C ILE A 52 21.78 -21.65 7.19
N GLU A 53 22.00 -22.93 7.42
CA GLU A 53 22.23 -23.88 6.34
C GLU A 53 21.00 -23.95 5.41
N ALA A 54 21.26 -24.00 4.09
CA ALA A 54 20.22 -24.14 3.08
C ALA A 54 19.86 -25.62 2.88
N ASN A 55 19.42 -26.30 3.94
CA ASN A 55 19.02 -27.71 3.94
C ASN A 55 17.54 -27.95 3.55
N ALA A 56 16.82 -26.87 3.26
CA ALA A 56 15.46 -26.87 2.75
C ALA A 56 15.33 -25.82 1.61
N PRO A 57 14.21 -25.76 0.87
CA PRO A 57 14.07 -24.83 -0.24
C PRO A 57 14.17 -23.37 0.21
N VAL A 58 14.85 -22.55 -0.59
CA VAL A 58 15.09 -21.13 -0.30
C VAL A 58 14.34 -20.29 -1.33
N ILE A 59 13.22 -19.68 -0.96
CA ILE A 59 12.40 -18.87 -1.89
C ILE A 59 13.16 -17.59 -2.26
N THR A 60 13.25 -17.29 -3.55
CA THR A 60 13.90 -16.07 -4.07
C THR A 60 12.93 -15.16 -4.81
N ASN A 61 11.76 -15.65 -5.20
CA ASN A 61 10.75 -14.81 -5.83
C ASN A 61 9.35 -15.15 -5.35
N VAL A 62 8.57 -14.10 -5.11
CA VAL A 62 7.11 -14.08 -5.03
C VAL A 62 6.66 -12.77 -5.69
N SER A 63 6.71 -12.73 -7.02
CA SER A 63 6.55 -11.50 -7.80
C SER A 63 5.20 -11.46 -8.50
N VAL A 64 4.43 -10.38 -8.32
CA VAL A 64 3.19 -10.21 -9.07
C VAL A 64 3.52 -9.99 -10.55
N ARG A 65 3.04 -10.89 -11.40
CA ARG A 65 3.22 -10.82 -12.86
C ARG A 65 2.05 -10.14 -13.54
N ARG A 66 0.84 -10.37 -13.02
CA ARG A 66 -0.39 -9.78 -13.52
C ARG A 66 -1.31 -9.41 -12.37
N THR A 67 -1.72 -8.16 -12.33
CA THR A 67 -2.73 -7.69 -11.39
C THR A 67 -4.11 -7.79 -11.99
N ASN A 68 -4.96 -8.60 -11.37
CA ASN A 68 -6.38 -8.71 -11.67
C ASN A 68 -7.15 -9.29 -10.47
N ALA A 69 -8.47 -9.11 -10.46
CA ALA A 69 -9.38 -9.60 -9.43
C ALA A 69 -9.80 -11.07 -9.60
N ALA A 70 -9.62 -11.66 -10.78
CA ALA A 70 -10.02 -13.02 -11.10
C ALA A 70 -8.93 -13.82 -11.85
N ASP A 71 -8.13 -13.17 -12.69
CA ASP A 71 -7.13 -13.82 -13.54
C ASP A 71 -5.70 -13.29 -13.32
N GLY A 72 -5.43 -12.86 -12.08
CA GLY A 72 -4.11 -12.44 -11.62
C GLY A 72 -3.16 -13.63 -11.53
N SER A 73 -1.86 -13.32 -11.54
CA SER A 73 -0.82 -14.35 -11.50
C SER A 73 0.44 -13.89 -10.78
N ILE A 74 1.07 -14.81 -10.05
CA ILE A 74 2.31 -14.61 -9.30
C ILE A 74 3.37 -15.62 -9.77
N ASP A 75 4.59 -15.14 -9.98
CA ASP A 75 5.77 -15.95 -10.28
C ASP A 75 6.53 -16.26 -8.99
N VAL A 76 6.67 -17.56 -8.68
CA VAL A 76 7.34 -18.06 -7.48
C VAL A 76 8.57 -18.86 -7.89
N LYS A 77 9.72 -18.55 -7.30
CA LYS A 77 10.98 -19.26 -7.55
C LYS A 77 11.70 -19.56 -6.26
N TRP A 78 12.43 -20.68 -6.23
CA TRP A 78 13.26 -21.06 -5.10
C TRP A 78 14.54 -21.75 -5.57
N PHE A 79 15.53 -21.80 -4.69
CA PHE A 79 16.62 -22.75 -4.81
C PHE A 79 16.24 -24.09 -4.17
N PRO A 80 16.67 -25.22 -4.76
CA PRO A 80 16.56 -26.51 -4.09
C PRO A 80 17.39 -26.51 -2.80
N PRO A 81 17.17 -27.47 -1.88
CA PRO A 81 18.09 -27.68 -0.77
C PRO A 81 19.52 -27.90 -1.29
N LEU A 82 20.47 -27.14 -0.76
CA LEU A 82 21.86 -27.10 -1.22
C LEU A 82 22.80 -27.95 -0.35
N THR A 83 22.41 -28.22 0.89
CA THR A 83 23.25 -28.92 1.88
C THR A 83 22.72 -30.30 2.30
N LEU A 84 21.60 -30.77 1.74
CA LEU A 84 21.08 -32.11 2.05
C LEU A 84 22.04 -33.21 1.58
N ASP A 85 22.24 -34.22 2.43
CA ASP A 85 23.01 -35.41 2.07
C ASP A 85 22.26 -36.26 1.04
N SER A 86 22.80 -36.32 -0.17
CA SER A 86 22.22 -37.08 -1.29
C SER A 86 22.20 -38.61 -1.08
N ILE A 87 22.94 -39.15 -0.10
CA ILE A 87 22.87 -40.57 0.26
C ILE A 87 21.60 -40.84 1.09
N THR A 88 21.32 -39.97 2.06
CA THR A 88 20.13 -40.04 2.90
C THR A 88 18.86 -39.60 2.15
N TYR A 89 18.96 -38.59 1.29
CA TYR A 89 17.86 -38.01 0.53
C TYR A 89 18.17 -38.06 -0.98
N PRO A 90 17.86 -39.17 -1.67
CA PRO A 90 18.25 -39.35 -3.06
C PRO A 90 17.49 -38.43 -4.01
N LEU A 91 18.22 -37.86 -4.97
CA LEU A 91 17.70 -37.06 -6.08
C LEU A 91 16.88 -37.92 -7.09
N PRO A 92 15.98 -37.31 -7.89
CA PRO A 92 15.62 -35.89 -7.89
C PRO A 92 14.72 -35.52 -6.71
N PHE A 93 14.76 -34.26 -6.31
CA PHE A 93 13.79 -33.71 -5.37
C PHE A 93 12.46 -33.42 -6.08
N PHE A 94 11.36 -33.67 -5.38
CA PHE A 94 10.03 -33.19 -5.77
C PHE A 94 9.58 -32.09 -4.81
N TYR A 95 8.68 -31.23 -5.28
CA TYR A 95 8.15 -30.12 -4.50
C TYR A 95 6.63 -30.10 -4.52
N LYS A 96 6.05 -29.58 -3.44
CA LYS A 96 4.68 -29.07 -3.43
C LYS A 96 4.69 -27.61 -3.02
N VAL A 97 3.90 -26.81 -3.73
CA VAL A 97 3.75 -25.38 -3.47
C VAL A 97 2.42 -25.16 -2.75
N SER A 98 2.48 -24.69 -1.52
CA SER A 98 1.29 -24.28 -0.76
C SER A 98 1.10 -22.77 -0.84
N THR A 99 -0.13 -22.34 -1.12
CA THR A 99 -0.53 -20.92 -1.25
C THR A 99 -1.44 -20.52 -0.10
N TYR A 100 -1.22 -19.33 0.44
CA TYR A 100 -1.91 -18.78 1.61
C TYR A 100 -2.36 -17.34 1.31
N ASN A 101 -3.40 -16.86 2.00
CA ASN A 101 -3.84 -15.45 1.91
C ASN A 101 -3.13 -14.59 2.98
N GLY A 102 -2.67 -13.39 2.67
CA GLY A 102 -1.99 -12.53 3.63
C GLY A 102 -0.49 -12.82 3.79
N TYR A 103 0.04 -12.43 4.95
CA TYR A 103 1.43 -12.65 5.33
C TYR A 103 1.52 -13.87 6.26
N GLY A 104 1.86 -15.05 5.73
CA GLY A 104 2.21 -16.23 6.53
C GLY A 104 1.10 -17.28 6.74
N THR A 105 0.98 -17.78 7.97
CA THR A 105 0.25 -19.01 8.41
C THR A 105 -1.28 -18.88 8.45
N SER A 106 -1.87 -18.12 7.54
CA SER A 106 -3.32 -18.09 7.36
C SER A 106 -3.86 -19.43 6.82
N ASP A 107 -5.14 -19.46 6.44
CA ASP A 107 -5.73 -20.64 5.82
C ASP A 107 -5.04 -20.98 4.48
N LYS A 108 -4.50 -22.21 4.38
CA LYS A 108 -3.97 -22.74 3.13
C LYS A 108 -5.10 -22.80 2.10
N LEU A 109 -4.95 -22.03 1.02
CA LEU A 109 -5.94 -21.92 -0.06
C LEU A 109 -5.78 -23.05 -1.08
N TYR A 110 -4.54 -23.38 -1.39
CA TYR A 110 -4.19 -24.30 -2.45
C TYR A 110 -2.89 -25.02 -2.14
N GLU A 111 -2.76 -26.23 -2.66
CA GLU A 111 -1.52 -27.00 -2.69
C GLU A 111 -1.38 -27.63 -4.08
N SER A 112 -0.20 -27.50 -4.66
CA SER A 112 0.07 -28.09 -5.97
C SER A 112 0.20 -29.62 -5.92
N ASP A 113 0.08 -30.25 -7.09
CA ASP A 113 0.65 -31.58 -7.29
C ASP A 113 2.17 -31.55 -7.16
N PHE A 114 2.78 -32.74 -7.09
CA PHE A 114 4.24 -32.86 -7.11
C PHE A 114 4.83 -32.31 -8.40
N ILE A 115 5.79 -31.40 -8.27
CA ILE A 115 6.55 -30.83 -9.38
C ILE A 115 8.06 -31.09 -9.19
N LEU A 116 8.80 -31.07 -10.30
CA LEU A 116 10.27 -31.21 -10.31
C LEU A 116 10.97 -29.86 -10.51
N ASP A 117 10.26 -28.89 -11.07
CA ASP A 117 10.77 -27.56 -11.34
C ASP A 117 10.92 -26.77 -10.04
N THR A 118 11.82 -25.79 -10.04
CA THR A 118 12.03 -24.84 -8.93
C THR A 118 11.38 -23.49 -9.21
N THR A 119 10.45 -23.48 -10.16
CA THR A 119 9.63 -22.34 -10.54
C THR A 119 8.15 -22.75 -10.59
N PHE A 120 7.27 -21.84 -10.21
CA PHE A 120 5.82 -22.05 -10.20
C PHE A 120 5.10 -20.76 -10.54
N ILE A 121 4.17 -20.84 -11.49
CA ILE A 121 3.28 -19.73 -11.82
C ILE A 121 1.91 -20.04 -11.24
N ASP A 122 1.53 -19.29 -10.22
CA ASP A 122 0.20 -19.34 -9.66
C ASP A 122 -0.74 -18.45 -10.48
N ASN A 123 -1.90 -18.96 -10.87
CA ASN A 123 -2.82 -18.31 -11.80
C ASN A 123 -4.25 -18.30 -11.24
N ASN A 124 -5.09 -17.43 -11.78
CA ASN A 124 -6.49 -17.26 -11.37
C ASN A 124 -6.63 -16.75 -9.94
N LEU A 125 -5.75 -15.82 -9.57
CA LEU A 125 -5.71 -15.17 -8.25
C LEU A 125 -6.38 -13.79 -8.28
N ASN A 126 -6.93 -13.37 -7.14
CA ASN A 126 -7.31 -11.98 -6.90
C ASN A 126 -6.13 -11.21 -6.28
N THR A 127 -5.15 -10.91 -7.12
CA THR A 127 -3.96 -10.09 -6.78
C THR A 127 -4.26 -8.60 -6.59
N SER A 128 -5.47 -8.13 -6.91
CA SER A 128 -5.86 -6.73 -6.71
C SER A 128 -6.18 -6.47 -5.26
N ASP A 129 -6.95 -7.39 -4.66
CA ASP A 129 -7.50 -7.18 -3.32
C ASP A 129 -6.77 -7.99 -2.24
N ASN A 130 -6.09 -9.08 -2.61
CA ASN A 130 -5.43 -9.96 -1.65
C ASN A 130 -3.92 -9.94 -1.77
N ILE A 131 -3.29 -10.30 -0.66
CA ILE A 131 -1.88 -10.61 -0.55
C ILE A 131 -1.77 -12.13 -0.60
N TYR A 132 -0.73 -12.65 -1.22
CA TYR A 132 -0.47 -14.10 -1.22
C TYR A 132 0.91 -14.39 -0.68
N SER A 133 1.01 -15.45 0.12
CA SER A 133 2.26 -16.02 0.59
C SER A 133 2.37 -17.51 0.25
N TYR A 134 3.61 -17.97 0.14
CA TYR A 134 3.94 -19.30 -0.35
C TYR A 134 4.86 -20.03 0.62
N LYS A 135 4.68 -21.35 0.70
CA LYS A 135 5.58 -22.28 1.39
C LYS A 135 5.84 -23.49 0.52
N ILE A 136 7.11 -23.86 0.36
CA ILE A 136 7.54 -24.95 -0.49
C ILE A 136 7.92 -26.14 0.38
N GLU A 137 7.27 -27.27 0.19
CA GLU A 137 7.66 -28.54 0.81
C GLU A 137 8.54 -29.32 -0.17
N VAL A 138 9.65 -29.87 0.31
CA VAL A 138 10.56 -30.71 -0.49
C VAL A 138 10.46 -32.16 -0.08
N PHE A 139 10.56 -33.03 -1.09
CA PHE A 139 10.45 -34.47 -0.97
C PHE A 139 11.62 -35.15 -1.68
N ASP A 140 11.99 -36.34 -1.20
CA ASP A 140 12.98 -37.20 -1.85
C ASP A 140 12.43 -37.85 -3.15
N SER A 141 13.27 -38.61 -3.85
CA SER A 141 12.87 -39.35 -5.05
C SER A 141 11.75 -40.39 -4.84
N LEU A 142 11.49 -40.80 -3.59
CA LEU A 142 10.41 -41.70 -3.19
C LEU A 142 9.15 -40.95 -2.72
N LYS A 143 9.17 -39.62 -2.77
CA LYS A 143 8.11 -38.70 -2.31
C LYS A 143 7.86 -38.75 -0.81
N ASN A 144 8.89 -39.05 -0.02
CA ASN A 144 8.85 -38.83 1.43
C ASN A 144 9.14 -37.35 1.72
N SER A 145 8.34 -36.74 2.59
CA SER A 145 8.55 -35.35 3.04
C SER A 145 9.89 -35.23 3.76
N ILE A 146 10.66 -34.19 3.44
CA ILE A 146 11.95 -33.91 4.06
C ILE A 146 11.82 -32.67 4.96
N ASP A 147 11.49 -31.52 4.38
CA ASP A 147 11.43 -30.23 5.08
C ASP A 147 10.66 -29.18 4.25
N PHE A 148 10.58 -27.96 4.78
CA PHE A 148 9.84 -26.84 4.20
C PHE A 148 10.70 -25.59 4.11
N SER A 149 10.41 -24.74 3.12
CA SER A 149 10.89 -23.36 3.11
C SER A 149 10.27 -22.55 4.27
N TYR A 150 10.87 -21.40 4.54
CA TYR A 150 10.16 -20.33 5.25
C TYR A 150 9.04 -19.76 4.36
N TYR A 151 8.05 -19.10 4.97
CA TYR A 151 7.01 -18.40 4.22
C TYR A 151 7.60 -17.18 3.51
N ALA A 152 7.10 -16.88 2.31
CA ALA A 152 7.42 -15.63 1.62
C ALA A 152 6.15 -15.05 0.97
N SER A 153 5.89 -13.77 1.16
CA SER A 153 4.77 -13.06 0.57
C SER A 153 5.15 -12.29 -0.69
N SER A 154 4.14 -12.01 -1.51
CA SER A 154 4.24 -10.97 -2.52
C SER A 154 4.37 -9.59 -1.85
N PRO A 155 5.09 -8.63 -2.46
CA PRO A 155 5.05 -7.25 -2.04
C PRO A 155 3.65 -6.66 -2.23
N ARG A 156 3.18 -5.90 -1.24
CA ARG A 156 1.92 -5.18 -1.29
C ARG A 156 2.18 -3.68 -1.31
N LEU A 157 1.68 -3.01 -2.34
CA LEU A 157 1.67 -1.55 -2.44
C LEU A 157 0.33 -0.99 -1.96
N GLU A 158 0.36 0.08 -1.19
CA GLU A 158 -0.82 0.85 -0.78
C GLU A 158 -0.63 2.32 -1.18
N LEU A 159 -1.70 2.95 -1.65
CA LEU A 159 -1.72 4.35 -2.08
C LEU A 159 -2.61 5.19 -1.17
N SER A 160 -2.20 6.44 -0.94
CA SER A 160 -3.02 7.46 -0.29
C SER A 160 -2.97 8.77 -1.09
N ALA A 161 -4.10 9.13 -1.69
CA ALA A 161 -4.24 10.36 -2.48
C ALA A 161 -4.35 11.62 -1.60
N LYS A 162 -3.63 12.67 -1.98
CA LYS A 162 -3.68 14.02 -1.40
C LYS A 162 -3.88 15.06 -2.51
N GLU A 163 -3.87 16.35 -2.16
CA GLU A 163 -4.23 17.46 -3.06
C GLU A 163 -3.37 17.55 -4.33
N SER A 164 -2.05 17.44 -4.19
CA SER A 164 -1.12 17.50 -5.32
C SER A 164 -0.06 16.40 -5.28
N GLU A 165 -0.28 15.38 -4.43
CA GLU A 165 0.66 14.29 -4.24
C GLU A 165 -0.08 12.97 -4.01
N ILE A 166 0.58 11.86 -4.35
CA ILE A 166 0.12 10.51 -4.05
C ILE A 166 1.19 9.83 -3.20
N ASP A 167 0.83 9.50 -1.97
CA ASP A 167 1.71 8.77 -1.07
C ASP A 167 1.65 7.27 -1.38
N LEU A 168 2.82 6.65 -1.46
CA LEU A 168 3.03 5.22 -1.65
C LEU A 168 3.64 4.64 -0.37
N SER A 169 3.16 3.47 0.03
CA SER A 169 3.81 2.66 1.06
C SER A 169 3.73 1.19 0.67
N TRP A 170 4.76 0.40 0.99
CA TRP A 170 4.77 -1.01 0.64
C TRP A 170 5.34 -1.90 1.74
N ASN A 171 4.93 -3.16 1.74
CA ASN A 171 5.37 -4.17 2.71
C ASN A 171 5.46 -5.54 2.05
N ALA A 172 6.36 -6.39 2.54
CA ALA A 172 6.48 -7.80 2.21
C ALA A 172 6.99 -8.57 3.45
N ASP A 173 6.43 -9.74 3.71
CA ASP A 173 6.91 -10.67 4.74
C ASP A 173 7.73 -11.77 4.06
N VAL A 174 9.04 -11.65 4.13
CA VAL A 174 9.98 -12.45 3.36
C VAL A 174 11.20 -12.83 4.21
N PRO A 175 11.84 -13.99 3.94
CA PRO A 175 12.99 -14.46 4.70
C PRO A 175 14.32 -13.78 4.35
N TRP A 176 14.38 -13.02 3.24
CA TRP A 176 15.54 -12.21 2.88
C TRP A 176 15.38 -10.76 3.35
N SER A 177 16.45 -9.97 3.30
CA SER A 177 16.39 -8.55 3.65
C SER A 177 16.00 -7.70 2.43
N ASN A 178 14.92 -6.94 2.54
CA ASN A 178 14.59 -5.85 1.62
C ASN A 178 15.15 -4.49 2.09
N SER A 179 16.07 -4.47 3.05
CA SER A 179 16.73 -3.25 3.56
C SER A 179 18.24 -3.42 3.69
N SER A 180 18.82 -4.26 2.82
CA SER A 180 20.27 -4.50 2.77
C SER A 180 21.02 -3.29 2.21
N SER A 181 22.15 -2.96 2.83
CA SER A 181 23.07 -1.94 2.31
C SER A 181 23.69 -2.28 0.95
N LEU A 182 23.66 -3.55 0.52
CA LEU A 182 24.10 -3.97 -0.81
C LEU A 182 23.10 -3.55 -1.90
N TYR A 183 21.80 -3.59 -1.57
CA TYR A 183 20.71 -3.27 -2.50
C TYR A 183 19.65 -2.37 -1.83
N PRO A 184 20.01 -1.12 -1.50
CA PRO A 184 19.16 -0.26 -0.69
C PRO A 184 18.01 0.41 -1.48
N PHE A 185 17.99 0.29 -2.81
CA PHE A 185 17.11 1.05 -3.68
C PHE A 185 15.92 0.24 -4.21
N HIS A 186 14.72 0.59 -3.76
CA HIS A 186 13.47 0.12 -4.37
C HIS A 186 13.04 1.06 -5.50
N TYR A 187 12.38 0.53 -6.52
CA TYR A 187 12.11 1.27 -7.75
C TYR A 187 10.61 1.56 -7.90
N VAL A 188 10.28 2.82 -8.16
CA VAL A 188 8.90 3.32 -8.28
C VAL A 188 8.55 3.47 -9.75
N PHE A 189 7.54 2.72 -10.21
CA PHE A 189 7.05 2.82 -11.58
C PHE A 189 5.66 3.46 -11.61
N ARG A 190 5.42 4.33 -12.60
CA ARG A 190 4.15 5.04 -12.81
C ARG A 190 3.79 5.08 -14.29
N ASN A 191 2.50 5.01 -14.64
CA ASN A 191 2.01 5.30 -16.00
C ASN A 191 1.62 6.78 -16.18
N ASN A 192 1.05 7.14 -17.33
CA ASN A 192 0.66 8.54 -17.62
C ASN A 192 1.81 9.55 -17.45
N VAL A 193 3.03 9.13 -17.82
CA VAL A 193 4.20 10.02 -17.93
C VAL A 193 4.15 10.74 -19.28
N ASP A 194 4.40 12.04 -19.27
CA ASP A 194 4.34 12.88 -20.46
C ASP A 194 5.38 12.46 -21.51
N GLY A 195 4.98 12.37 -22.77
CA GLY A 195 5.84 11.89 -23.86
C GLY A 195 5.85 10.36 -24.04
N GLU A 196 5.32 9.61 -23.09
CA GLU A 196 5.19 8.14 -23.14
C GLU A 196 3.75 7.72 -23.46
N LEU A 197 3.54 6.43 -23.76
CA LEU A 197 2.17 5.92 -23.96
C LEU A 197 1.41 5.91 -22.60
N PRO A 198 0.13 6.31 -22.55
CA PRO A 198 -0.62 6.45 -21.29
C PRO A 198 -0.64 5.23 -20.35
N ASN A 199 -0.53 4.02 -20.92
CA ASN A 199 -0.57 2.76 -20.16
C ASN A 199 0.82 2.16 -19.89
N ASP A 200 1.89 2.76 -20.42
CA ASP A 200 3.25 2.28 -20.21
C ASP A 200 3.74 2.73 -18.84
N PHE A 201 4.37 1.82 -18.11
CA PHE A 201 4.93 2.10 -16.80
C PHE A 201 6.40 2.49 -16.95
N ILE A 202 6.74 3.65 -16.41
CA ILE A 202 8.06 4.24 -16.48
C ILE A 202 8.64 4.33 -15.08
N LEU A 203 9.94 4.05 -14.95
CA LEU A 203 10.67 4.26 -13.70
C LEU A 203 10.75 5.76 -13.43
N ILE A 204 10.05 6.23 -12.39
CA ILE A 204 10.04 7.65 -12.03
C ILE A 204 11.01 7.98 -10.90
N ASP A 205 11.29 7.04 -10.00
CA ASP A 205 12.25 7.26 -8.92
C ASP A 205 12.80 5.95 -8.33
N SER A 206 13.85 6.07 -7.54
CA SER A 206 14.41 5.01 -6.70
C SER A 206 14.54 5.47 -5.25
N VAL A 207 14.00 4.68 -4.32
CA VAL A 207 13.92 5.01 -2.91
C VAL A 207 14.98 4.25 -2.14
N ASN A 208 15.92 4.96 -1.51
CA ASN A 208 16.79 4.36 -0.49
C ASN A 208 15.97 4.04 0.75
N VAL A 209 15.61 2.76 0.95
CA VAL A 209 14.72 2.32 2.03
C VAL A 209 15.40 2.27 3.40
N ILE A 210 16.74 2.33 3.46
CA ILE A 210 17.48 2.46 4.72
C ILE A 210 17.28 3.85 5.31
N ASP A 211 17.32 4.87 4.45
CA ASP A 211 17.21 6.27 4.87
C ASP A 211 15.75 6.72 4.99
N ASN A 212 14.89 6.29 4.06
CA ASN A 212 13.53 6.81 3.93
C ASN A 212 12.45 5.83 4.41
N GLY A 213 12.80 4.57 4.67
CA GLY A 213 11.84 3.50 4.93
C GLY A 213 11.09 3.06 3.66
N PHE A 214 10.07 2.23 3.85
CA PHE A 214 9.25 1.67 2.76
C PHE A 214 8.10 2.59 2.36
N LYS A 215 8.43 3.85 2.02
CA LYS A 215 7.47 4.90 1.66
C LYS A 215 8.05 5.85 0.61
N TYR A 216 7.16 6.46 -0.16
CA TYR A 216 7.48 7.47 -1.18
C TYR A 216 6.30 8.43 -1.34
N SER A 217 6.55 9.67 -1.75
CA SER A 217 5.49 10.63 -2.08
C SER A 217 5.75 11.14 -3.49
N ASP A 218 4.83 10.86 -4.41
CA ASP A 218 4.88 11.38 -5.77
C ASP A 218 4.15 12.72 -5.80
N ASP A 219 4.91 13.81 -5.84
CA ASP A 219 4.43 15.19 -5.94
C ASP A 219 4.43 15.73 -7.39
N GLY A 220 4.72 14.87 -8.38
CA GLY A 220 4.90 15.28 -9.77
C GLY A 220 6.24 15.99 -10.05
N SER A 221 7.23 15.86 -9.17
CA SER A 221 8.59 16.38 -9.43
C SER A 221 9.30 15.65 -10.59
N PHE A 222 8.86 14.45 -10.96
CA PHE A 222 9.38 13.73 -12.12
C PHE A 222 9.27 14.57 -13.39
N GLU A 223 10.43 14.85 -14.01
CA GLU A 223 10.57 15.73 -15.18
C GLU A 223 10.03 17.17 -15.02
N ASN A 224 9.76 17.60 -13.78
CA ASN A 224 9.10 18.88 -13.45
C ASN A 224 7.69 19.03 -14.04
N ILE A 225 6.95 17.93 -14.17
CA ILE A 225 5.58 17.92 -14.68
C ILE A 225 4.64 17.51 -13.54
N PRO A 226 3.86 18.46 -12.98
CA PRO A 226 2.98 18.17 -11.85
C PRO A 226 1.92 17.12 -12.19
N LEU A 227 1.43 16.43 -11.17
CA LEU A 227 0.31 15.52 -11.33
C LEU A 227 -0.94 16.30 -11.74
N ASP A 228 -1.50 15.95 -12.90
CA ASP A 228 -2.81 16.40 -13.37
C ASP A 228 -3.93 15.76 -12.55
N GLU A 229 -4.74 16.60 -11.90
CA GLU A 229 -5.89 16.21 -11.08
C GLU A 229 -6.98 15.47 -11.84
N ASN A 230 -7.00 15.52 -13.18
CA ASN A 230 -7.97 14.82 -14.02
C ASN A 230 -7.46 13.46 -14.52
N LYS A 231 -6.22 13.07 -14.15
CA LYS A 231 -5.61 11.80 -14.56
C LYS A 231 -5.56 10.81 -13.39
N ILE A 232 -5.85 9.54 -13.70
CA ILE A 232 -5.62 8.41 -12.80
C ILE A 232 -4.21 7.88 -13.03
N TYR A 233 -3.37 7.92 -12.01
CA TYR A 233 -2.02 7.36 -12.02
C TYR A 233 -2.01 5.99 -11.37
N CYS A 234 -1.44 5.02 -12.08
CA CYS A 234 -1.23 3.67 -11.63
C CYS A 234 0.24 3.44 -11.33
N TYR A 235 0.50 2.73 -10.23
CA TYR A 235 1.83 2.49 -9.71
C TYR A 235 2.07 1.00 -9.48
N TYR A 236 3.33 0.58 -9.57
CA TYR A 236 3.83 -0.60 -8.88
C TYR A 236 5.24 -0.33 -8.36
N ILE A 237 5.62 -1.05 -7.31
CA ILE A 237 6.98 -1.04 -6.76
C ILE A 237 7.69 -2.32 -7.16
N MET A 238 8.94 -2.19 -7.58
CA MET A 238 9.88 -3.31 -7.66
C MET A 238 10.80 -3.24 -6.45
N THR A 239 10.65 -4.19 -5.53
CA THR A 239 11.49 -4.30 -4.33
C THR A 239 12.85 -4.87 -4.69
N SER A 240 13.89 -4.47 -3.96
CA SER A 240 15.24 -5.04 -4.06
C SER A 240 15.67 -5.64 -2.73
N GLY A 241 16.19 -6.86 -2.75
CA GLY A 241 16.65 -7.51 -1.53
C GLY A 241 17.75 -8.53 -1.75
N THR A 242 18.21 -9.15 -0.66
CA THR A 242 19.20 -10.22 -0.70
C THR A 242 19.18 -11.01 0.62
N TYR A 243 19.63 -12.26 0.55
CA TYR A 243 19.97 -13.08 1.73
C TYR A 243 21.34 -12.76 2.34
N GLU A 244 22.18 -11.98 1.65
CA GLU A 244 23.59 -11.72 1.98
C GLU A 244 24.37 -13.01 2.30
N ASN A 245 24.07 -14.06 1.53
CA ASN A 245 24.63 -15.39 1.74
C ASN A 245 25.37 -15.86 0.49
N GLU A 246 26.69 -15.71 0.52
CA GLU A 246 27.62 -16.13 -0.55
C GLU A 246 27.59 -17.65 -0.83
N LYS A 247 26.95 -18.46 0.02
CA LYS A 247 26.75 -19.90 -0.21
C LYS A 247 25.56 -20.21 -1.09
N LEU A 248 24.66 -19.25 -1.33
CA LEU A 248 23.55 -19.42 -2.27
C LEU A 248 24.06 -19.22 -3.72
N PRO A 249 23.42 -19.86 -4.71
CA PRO A 249 23.71 -19.61 -6.11
C PRO A 249 23.51 -18.14 -6.46
N GLU A 250 24.45 -17.59 -7.21
CA GLU A 250 24.38 -16.22 -7.75
C GLU A 250 23.97 -16.24 -9.22
N ASP A 251 23.12 -15.30 -9.61
CA ASP A 251 22.89 -14.96 -11.00
C ASP A 251 24.13 -14.26 -11.61
N ARG A 252 24.36 -14.45 -12.91
CA ARG A 252 25.55 -13.89 -13.58
C ARG A 252 25.54 -12.37 -13.67
N GLU A 253 24.36 -11.77 -13.80
CA GLU A 253 24.18 -10.33 -13.98
C GLU A 253 23.72 -9.67 -12.68
N LEU A 254 22.77 -10.31 -11.99
CA LEU A 254 22.16 -9.78 -10.77
C LEU A 254 22.86 -10.21 -9.48
N LYS A 255 23.82 -11.15 -9.54
CA LYS A 255 24.46 -11.75 -8.36
C LYS A 255 23.40 -12.33 -7.40
N ASP A 256 23.36 -11.88 -6.16
CA ASP A 256 22.39 -12.23 -5.12
C ASP A 256 21.23 -11.24 -5.00
N LEU A 257 21.09 -10.28 -5.93
CA LEU A 257 19.95 -9.34 -5.98
C LEU A 257 18.65 -10.08 -6.29
N ILE A 258 17.70 -9.92 -5.38
CA ILE A 258 16.33 -10.42 -5.49
C ILE A 258 15.41 -9.25 -5.85
N LEU A 259 14.65 -9.40 -6.94
CA LEU A 259 13.66 -8.42 -7.41
C LEU A 259 12.25 -9.00 -7.40
N ASN A 260 11.30 -8.30 -6.80
CA ASN A 260 9.88 -8.70 -6.78
C ASN A 260 8.97 -7.50 -7.03
N ASN A 261 8.00 -7.68 -7.91
CA ASN A 261 7.01 -6.65 -8.21
C ASN A 261 5.81 -6.75 -7.28
N SER A 262 5.33 -5.61 -6.80
CA SER A 262 4.02 -5.47 -6.19
C SER A 262 2.90 -5.60 -7.21
N GLN A 263 1.66 -5.65 -6.73
CA GLN A 263 0.50 -5.43 -7.59
C GLN A 263 0.46 -3.99 -8.11
N ARG A 264 -0.24 -3.80 -9.23
CA ARG A 264 -0.57 -2.49 -9.79
C ARG A 264 -1.81 -1.94 -9.09
N ILE A 265 -1.71 -0.74 -8.55
CA ILE A 265 -2.83 -0.03 -7.92
C ILE A 265 -2.83 1.42 -8.42
N CYS A 266 -4.02 2.01 -8.52
CA CYS A 266 -4.18 3.34 -9.10
C CYS A 266 -4.86 4.30 -8.13
N ALA A 267 -4.48 5.56 -8.21
CA ALA A 267 -5.06 6.67 -7.49
C ALA A 267 -5.06 7.93 -8.39
N GLN A 268 -5.85 8.91 -8.00
CA GLN A 268 -5.90 10.24 -8.58
C GLN A 268 -5.67 11.21 -7.43
N THR A 269 -5.07 12.38 -7.68
CA THR A 269 -4.98 13.40 -6.63
C THR A 269 -6.39 13.84 -6.23
N ASN A 270 -6.59 14.15 -4.95
CA ASN A 270 -7.89 14.54 -4.44
C ASN A 270 -8.00 16.07 -4.48
N ASP A 271 -8.93 16.63 -5.22
CA ASP A 271 -9.25 18.04 -5.04
C ASP A 271 -9.81 18.28 -3.62
N LEU A 272 -9.11 19.12 -2.85
CA LEU A 272 -9.51 19.58 -1.53
C LEU A 272 -9.91 21.06 -1.53
N THR A 273 -9.92 21.72 -2.70
CA THR A 273 -10.29 23.12 -2.86
C THR A 273 -11.75 23.29 -2.49
N PRO A 274 -12.08 24.00 -1.39
CA PRO A 274 -13.47 24.24 -1.06
C PRO A 274 -14.10 25.17 -2.11
N PRO A 275 -15.38 24.95 -2.50
CA PRO A 275 -16.06 25.85 -3.42
C PRO A 275 -16.03 27.31 -2.94
N CYS A 276 -15.93 28.25 -3.87
CA CYS A 276 -15.90 29.68 -3.51
C CYS A 276 -17.17 30.09 -2.72
N PRO A 277 -17.07 30.98 -1.71
CA PRO A 277 -18.25 31.52 -1.06
C PRO A 277 -19.09 32.35 -2.06
N PRO A 278 -20.43 32.25 -2.04
CA PRO A 278 -21.28 33.09 -2.87
C PRO A 278 -21.08 34.57 -2.51
N GLN A 279 -20.89 35.41 -3.52
CA GLN A 279 -20.71 36.85 -3.38
C GLN A 279 -22.01 37.60 -3.69
N SER A 280 -22.05 38.89 -3.31
CA SER A 280 -23.14 39.81 -3.67
C SER A 280 -24.54 39.26 -3.34
N LEU A 281 -24.71 38.62 -2.18
CA LEU A 281 -26.01 38.16 -1.71
C LEU A 281 -26.95 39.37 -1.54
N ILE A 282 -28.01 39.39 -2.34
CA ILE A 282 -29.04 40.42 -2.29
C ILE A 282 -30.41 39.79 -2.11
N VAL A 283 -31.26 40.47 -1.35
CA VAL A 283 -32.70 40.22 -1.33
C VAL A 283 -33.33 41.27 -2.24
N SER A 284 -34.11 40.85 -3.23
CA SER A 284 -34.66 41.77 -4.22
C SER A 284 -35.65 42.76 -3.58
N ASP A 285 -35.38 44.05 -3.75
CA ASP A 285 -36.22 45.16 -3.28
C ASP A 285 -37.54 45.29 -4.07
N GLU A 286 -37.68 44.61 -5.21
CA GLU A 286 -38.93 44.54 -5.97
C GLU A 286 -40.06 43.88 -5.17
N PHE A 287 -39.70 43.04 -4.19
CA PHE A 287 -40.62 42.34 -3.30
C PHE A 287 -40.65 42.96 -1.90
N SER A 288 -40.06 44.15 -1.73
CA SER A 288 -40.22 44.94 -0.50
C SER A 288 -41.70 45.29 -0.30
N CYS A 289 -42.14 45.38 0.95
CA CYS A 289 -43.53 45.70 1.27
C CYS A 289 -44.02 46.97 0.56
N GLU A 290 -43.17 47.99 0.42
CA GLU A 290 -43.54 49.25 -0.25
C GLU A 290 -43.84 49.07 -1.74
N ASN A 291 -43.05 48.25 -2.45
CA ASN A 291 -43.20 48.03 -3.90
C ASN A 291 -44.21 46.91 -4.24
N TYR A 292 -44.42 45.96 -3.33
CA TYR A 292 -45.31 44.82 -3.55
C TYR A 292 -46.81 45.20 -3.58
N PHE A 293 -47.21 46.25 -2.85
CA PHE A 293 -48.63 46.67 -2.74
C PHE A 293 -49.12 47.57 -3.89
N ASP A 294 -48.27 47.99 -4.82
CA ASP A 294 -48.68 48.92 -5.88
C ASP A 294 -49.71 48.35 -6.88
N ASN A 295 -49.87 47.01 -6.96
CA ASN A 295 -50.75 46.35 -7.93
C ASN A 295 -51.50 45.10 -7.40
N GLN A 296 -51.64 44.94 -6.08
CA GLN A 296 -52.00 43.66 -5.45
C GLN A 296 -53.19 43.82 -4.47
N SER A 297 -54.12 42.86 -4.46
CA SER A 297 -55.40 42.90 -3.70
C SER A 297 -55.19 42.88 -2.17
N CYS A 298 -56.04 43.52 -1.38
CA CYS A 298 -55.93 43.55 0.09
C CYS A 298 -56.14 42.18 0.80
N ASP A 299 -56.39 41.09 0.07
CA ASP A 299 -56.64 39.75 0.61
C ASP A 299 -55.40 38.82 0.61
N ILE A 300 -54.20 39.36 0.36
CA ILE A 300 -53.00 38.54 0.25
C ILE A 300 -52.46 38.19 1.64
N ARG A 301 -52.22 36.90 1.85
CA ARG A 301 -51.62 36.35 3.08
C ARG A 301 -50.28 35.65 2.83
N GLU A 302 -49.82 35.66 1.58
CA GLU A 302 -48.55 35.05 1.16
C GLU A 302 -47.54 36.15 0.85
N PHE A 303 -46.38 36.10 1.51
CA PHE A 303 -45.25 36.97 1.21
C PHE A 303 -44.11 36.12 0.67
N GLU A 304 -43.38 36.65 -0.32
CA GLU A 304 -42.24 35.96 -0.90
C GLU A 304 -41.01 36.87 -0.91
N ASN A 305 -39.86 36.29 -0.60
CA ASN A 305 -38.58 36.94 -0.77
C ASN A 305 -37.85 36.25 -1.92
N ARG A 306 -37.26 37.06 -2.80
CA ARG A 306 -36.35 36.57 -3.83
C ARG A 306 -34.92 36.86 -3.42
N ILE A 307 -34.11 35.81 -3.39
CA ILE A 307 -32.71 35.88 -2.98
C ILE A 307 -31.85 35.55 -4.19
N GLU A 308 -30.90 36.42 -4.49
CA GLU A 308 -29.97 36.32 -5.61
C GLU A 308 -28.54 36.46 -5.10
N TRP A 309 -27.62 35.72 -5.71
CA TRP A 309 -26.19 35.81 -5.40
C TRP A 309 -25.37 35.63 -6.68
N GLN A 310 -24.11 36.03 -6.62
CA GLN A 310 -23.14 35.82 -7.68
C GLN A 310 -22.15 34.75 -7.24
N VAL A 311 -21.69 33.96 -8.21
CA VAL A 311 -20.63 32.98 -8.02
C VAL A 311 -19.44 33.50 -8.81
N ASP A 312 -18.30 33.62 -8.16
CA ASP A 312 -17.08 34.02 -8.86
C ASP A 312 -16.65 32.90 -9.81
N GLY A 313 -16.14 33.27 -10.98
CA GLY A 313 -15.65 32.33 -11.99
C GLY A 313 -14.18 31.93 -11.79
N ASP A 314 -13.68 32.12 -10.56
CA ASP A 314 -12.29 31.84 -10.20
C ASP A 314 -12.06 30.33 -10.00
N ILE A 315 -10.81 29.92 -9.71
CA ILE A 315 -10.37 28.52 -9.62
C ILE A 315 -11.27 27.63 -8.75
N CYS A 316 -11.90 28.14 -7.68
CA CYS A 316 -12.81 27.37 -6.80
C CYS A 316 -14.30 27.36 -7.24
N GLY A 317 -14.63 27.89 -8.42
CA GLY A 317 -16.00 28.05 -8.90
C GLY A 317 -16.61 26.78 -9.50
N GLU A 318 -15.79 25.92 -10.10
CA GLU A 318 -16.25 24.73 -10.84
C GLU A 318 -16.71 23.59 -9.92
N ASP A 319 -16.30 23.57 -8.65
CA ASP A 319 -16.63 22.52 -7.68
C ASP A 319 -17.99 22.73 -6.98
N THR A 320 -18.72 23.77 -7.36
CA THR A 320 -20.00 24.11 -6.71
C THR A 320 -21.16 23.25 -7.24
N ARG A 321 -21.60 22.27 -6.44
CA ARG A 321 -22.74 21.40 -6.81
C ARG A 321 -24.12 21.97 -6.47
N PHE A 322 -24.28 22.63 -5.32
CA PHE A 322 -25.52 23.29 -4.88
C PHE A 322 -25.26 24.24 -3.70
N PHE A 323 -26.11 25.25 -3.54
CA PHE A 323 -26.12 26.19 -2.43
C PHE A 323 -27.20 25.80 -1.42
N ASN A 324 -26.87 25.81 -0.12
CA ASN A 324 -27.86 25.69 0.95
C ASN A 324 -28.28 27.09 1.42
N ILE A 325 -29.58 27.35 1.51
CA ILE A 325 -30.11 28.64 1.95
C ILE A 325 -30.64 28.50 3.38
N TYR A 326 -30.24 29.44 4.24
CA TYR A 326 -30.63 29.48 5.63
C TYR A 326 -31.32 30.80 5.98
N PHE A 327 -32.27 30.75 6.91
CA PHE A 327 -33.00 31.91 7.41
C PHE A 327 -33.10 31.86 8.93
N SER A 328 -33.10 33.04 9.53
CA SER A 328 -33.26 33.25 10.97
C SER A 328 -34.30 34.34 11.19
N ASP A 329 -35.28 34.08 12.04
CA ASP A 329 -36.28 35.04 12.50
C ASP A 329 -35.81 35.82 13.74
N ASP A 330 -34.77 35.34 14.42
CA ASP A 330 -34.21 35.91 15.66
C ASP A 330 -32.79 36.48 15.50
N ASN A 331 -32.26 36.47 14.26
CA ASN A 331 -30.89 36.84 13.89
C ASN A 331 -29.79 36.08 14.65
N LYS A 332 -30.10 34.91 15.22
CA LYS A 332 -29.17 34.10 16.01
C LYS A 332 -29.14 32.65 15.57
N ASN A 333 -30.29 32.09 15.26
CA ASN A 333 -30.46 30.69 14.89
C ASN A 333 -30.92 30.60 13.43
N PHE A 334 -29.99 30.18 12.57
CA PHE A 334 -30.25 30.00 11.13
C PHE A 334 -30.70 28.56 10.85
N ASN A 335 -31.92 28.42 10.34
CA ASN A 335 -32.48 27.15 9.92
C ASN A 335 -32.40 27.03 8.39
N LYS A 336 -32.06 25.84 7.88
CA LYS A 336 -32.05 25.58 6.44
C LYS A 336 -33.49 25.62 5.92
N ILE A 337 -33.74 26.50 4.95
CA ILE A 337 -35.07 26.67 4.34
C ILE A 337 -35.14 26.16 2.90
N GLY A 338 -33.99 25.90 2.26
CA GLY A 338 -33.96 25.38 0.90
C GLY A 338 -32.56 25.11 0.39
N TYR A 339 -32.48 24.71 -0.88
CA TYR A 339 -31.24 24.63 -1.62
C TYR A 339 -31.49 25.06 -3.07
N SER A 340 -30.45 25.53 -3.77
CA SER A 340 -30.50 25.84 -5.20
C SER A 340 -29.28 25.28 -5.92
N THR A 341 -29.49 24.77 -7.13
CA THR A 341 -28.41 24.38 -8.06
C THR A 341 -28.04 25.52 -9.02
N ASN A 342 -28.76 26.65 -8.95
CA ASN A 342 -28.55 27.85 -9.77
C ASN A 342 -28.22 29.04 -8.86
N THR A 343 -27.89 30.20 -9.44
CA THR A 343 -27.51 31.43 -8.71
C THR A 343 -28.70 32.23 -8.12
N PHE A 344 -29.88 31.62 -8.02
CA PHE A 344 -31.07 32.25 -7.46
C PHE A 344 -32.03 31.22 -6.85
N LEU A 345 -32.87 31.66 -5.90
CA LEU A 345 -33.96 30.86 -5.32
C LEU A 345 -35.17 31.74 -4.97
N PHE A 346 -36.37 31.21 -5.16
CA PHE A 346 -37.63 31.82 -4.71
C PHE A 346 -38.11 31.15 -3.43
N ILE A 347 -38.44 31.95 -2.40
CA ILE A 347 -38.89 31.43 -1.11
C ILE A 347 -40.22 32.08 -0.74
N LYS A 348 -41.25 31.26 -0.66
CA LYS A 348 -42.57 31.65 -0.15
C LYS A 348 -42.63 31.43 1.37
N ILE A 349 -42.95 32.48 2.11
CA ILE A 349 -43.13 32.43 3.56
C ILE A 349 -44.61 32.64 3.85
N TYR A 350 -45.21 31.64 4.50
CA TYR A 350 -46.59 31.70 4.98
C TYR A 350 -46.57 32.21 6.42
N LEU A 351 -47.17 33.38 6.68
CA LEU A 351 -47.48 33.78 8.05
C LEU A 351 -48.77 33.05 8.48
N VAL A 352 -48.69 32.28 9.55
CA VAL A 352 -49.87 31.72 10.24
C VAL A 352 -50.52 32.80 11.10
#